data_AF-A0A942QSG6-F1
#
_entry.id   AF-A0A942QSG6-F1
#
_cell.length_a   1.000
_cell.length_b   1.000
_cell.length_c   1.000
_cell.angle_alpha   90.00
_cell.angle_beta   90.00
_cell.angle_gamma   90.00
#
_symmetry.space_group_name_H-M   'P 1'
#
loop_
_entity.id
_entity.type
_entity.pdbx_description
1 polymer ?
#
loop_
_entity_poly.entity_id
_entity_poly.type
_entity_poly.pdbx_seq_one_letter_code
_entity_poly.pdbx_strand_id
1 'polypeptide(L)'
;MSRALPVLTVLAGIVVLWYAAAVLMNATWVHDQAERAGTTVTWAEVIPQTMTQDRPLLPPPHQVGAELWQGLFGQAVTSKRSLVYHAYVTFKGTMMGFGLGIVAGVLLAMAIVRFRVMDMSVMPWAIISQTVPIVALAPMILTLSSQLGLEGRDLPKAIIAAYLSFFPVLVSMVKGLRSPDQMQLDLLKTYGAGETATFLKLRLPASMPYFFASLKVAVAASLVGTIVGELPTGAIEGLGARMLIGSQFGEPLIMWAALFAAAILAGLLILVVGFVERAARKRMGVPL
;
A
#
# COMPACT_ATOMS: atom_id res chain seq x y z
N MET A 1 1.23 -30.52 -5.53
CA MET A 1 1.29 -29.93 -6.89
C MET A 1 1.72 -28.49 -6.77
N SER A 2 2.85 -28.11 -7.37
CA SER A 2 3.34 -26.73 -7.30
C SER A 2 2.34 -25.78 -7.95
N ARG A 3 1.85 -24.78 -7.22
CA ARG A 3 0.98 -23.71 -7.74
C ARG A 3 1.64 -22.86 -8.84
N ALA A 4 2.91 -23.10 -9.15
CA ALA A 4 3.70 -22.35 -10.13
C ALA A 4 3.12 -22.39 -11.55
N LEU A 5 2.73 -23.57 -12.06
CA LEU A 5 2.18 -23.70 -13.42
C LEU A 5 0.90 -22.86 -13.60
N PRO A 6 -0.15 -23.00 -12.77
CA PRO A 6 -1.32 -22.15 -12.86
C PRO A 6 -1.02 -20.65 -12.78
N VAL A 7 -0.12 -20.24 -11.88
CA VAL A 7 0.26 -18.82 -11.71
C VAL A 7 0.96 -18.29 -12.96
N LEU A 8 1.92 -19.04 -13.52
CA LEU A 8 2.63 -18.64 -14.73
C LEU A 8 1.70 -18.55 -15.94
N THR A 9 0.74 -19.48 -16.08
CA THR A 9 -0.26 -19.42 -17.15
C THR A 9 -1.11 -18.16 -17.07
N VAL A 10 -1.57 -17.79 -15.87
CA VAL A 10 -2.36 -16.55 -15.68
C VAL A 10 -1.51 -15.31 -15.98
N LEU A 11 -0.26 -15.27 -15.50
CA LEU A 11 0.65 -14.15 -15.78
C LEU A 11 0.95 -14.00 -17.27
N ALA A 12 1.20 -15.12 -17.97
CA ALA A 12 1.40 -15.12 -19.42
C ALA A 12 0.15 -14.58 -20.15
N GLY A 13 -1.04 -15.01 -19.74
CA GLY A 13 -2.30 -14.49 -20.28
C GLY A 13 -2.47 -12.98 -20.08
N ILE A 14 -2.14 -12.46 -18.89
CA ILE A 14 -2.18 -11.01 -18.60
C ILE A 14 -1.18 -10.25 -19.48
N VAL A 15 0.04 -10.76 -19.64
CA VAL A 15 1.08 -10.11 -20.45
C VAL A 15 0.68 -10.08 -21.93
N VAL A 16 0.15 -11.18 -22.47
CA VAL A 16 -0.35 -11.22 -23.85
C VAL A 16 -1.49 -10.24 -24.06
N LEU A 17 -2.45 -10.20 -23.13
CA LEU A 17 -3.56 -9.24 -23.16
C LEU A 17 -3.05 -7.79 -23.14
N TRP A 18 -2.05 -7.50 -22.31
CA TRP A 18 -1.46 -6.16 -22.21
C TRP A 18 -0.73 -5.77 -23.50
N TYR A 19 0.07 -6.65 -24.11
CA TYR A 19 0.67 -6.38 -25.41
C TYR A 19 -0.37 -6.12 -26.50
N ALA A 20 -1.43 -6.93 -26.56
CA ALA A 20 -2.52 -6.73 -27.52
C ALA A 20 -3.22 -5.38 -27.31
N ALA A 21 -3.51 -5.02 -26.06
CA ALA A 21 -4.09 -3.72 -25.72
C ALA A 21 -3.16 -2.56 -26.10
N ALA A 22 -1.85 -2.70 -25.87
CA ALA A 22 -0.86 -1.67 -26.23
C ALA A 22 -0.81 -1.42 -27.74
N VAL A 23 -0.85 -2.48 -28.56
CA VAL A 23 -0.95 -2.32 -30.03
C VAL A 23 -2.22 -1.55 -30.39
N LEU A 24 -3.38 -2.01 -29.91
CA LEU A 24 -4.68 -1.45 -30.28
C LEU A 24 -4.81 0.03 -29.86
N MET A 25 -4.37 0.37 -28.66
CA MET A 25 -4.50 1.73 -28.11
C MET A 25 -3.49 2.71 -28.72
N ASN A 26 -2.30 2.24 -29.11
CA ASN A 26 -1.25 3.10 -29.68
C ASN A 26 -1.31 3.16 -31.22
N ALA A 27 -2.08 2.29 -31.88
CA ALA A 27 -2.17 2.21 -33.35
C ALA A 27 -2.79 3.47 -33.97
N THR A 28 -3.74 4.12 -33.30
CA THR A 28 -4.39 5.35 -33.81
C THR A 28 -3.37 6.44 -34.09
N TRP A 29 -2.42 6.64 -33.19
CA TRP A 29 -1.35 7.62 -33.37
C TRP A 29 -0.44 7.29 -34.56
N VAL A 30 -0.18 6.01 -34.81
CA VAL A 30 0.63 5.55 -35.95
C VAL A 30 -0.12 5.80 -37.27
N HIS A 31 -1.42 5.50 -37.31
CA HIS A 31 -2.26 5.78 -38.47
C HIS A 31 -2.36 7.28 -38.75
N ASP A 32 -2.57 8.11 -37.73
CA ASP A 32 -2.61 9.57 -37.86
C ASP A 32 -1.29 10.15 -38.39
N GLN A 33 -0.14 9.61 -37.96
CA GLN A 33 1.16 10.01 -38.51
C GLN A 33 1.33 9.61 -39.96
N ALA A 34 0.94 8.38 -40.32
CA ALA A 34 1.06 7.88 -41.68
C ALA A 34 0.18 8.69 -42.64
N GLU A 35 -1.05 9.03 -42.23
CA GLU A 35 -1.97 9.88 -43.00
C GLU A 35 -1.38 11.28 -43.22
N ARG A 36 -0.80 11.90 -42.18
CA ARG A 36 -0.11 13.19 -42.30
C ARG A 36 1.11 13.14 -43.23
N ALA A 37 1.78 11.99 -43.29
CA ALA A 37 2.90 11.75 -44.19
C ALA A 37 2.46 11.35 -45.62
N GLY A 38 1.16 11.23 -45.88
CA GLY A 38 0.62 10.79 -47.18
C GLY A 38 0.89 9.32 -47.51
N THR A 39 1.15 8.49 -46.49
CA THR A 39 1.48 7.07 -46.62
C THR A 39 0.39 6.19 -45.99
N THR A 40 0.26 4.95 -46.47
CA THR A 40 -0.60 3.96 -45.81
C THR A 40 0.29 2.90 -45.16
N VAL A 41 0.04 2.60 -43.89
CA VAL A 41 0.79 1.62 -43.11
C VAL A 41 -0.04 0.35 -42.94
N THR A 42 0.62 -0.78 -43.13
CA THR A 42 0.02 -2.11 -42.91
C THR A 42 0.14 -2.55 -41.46
N TRP A 43 -0.67 -3.51 -41.03
CA TRP A 43 -0.58 -4.07 -39.67
C TRP A 43 0.81 -4.64 -39.32
N ALA A 44 1.56 -5.11 -40.32
CA ALA A 44 2.93 -5.58 -40.14
C ALA A 44 3.90 -4.45 -39.74
N GLU A 45 3.62 -3.21 -40.13
CA GLU A 45 4.42 -2.02 -39.81
C GLU A 45 3.89 -1.30 -38.57
N VAL A 46 2.58 -1.30 -38.35
CA VAL A 46 1.94 -0.69 -37.18
C VAL A 46 2.41 -1.36 -35.89
N ILE A 47 2.42 -2.70 -35.83
CA ILE A 47 2.80 -3.43 -34.61
C ILE A 47 4.18 -3.00 -34.07
N PRO A 48 5.30 -3.07 -34.82
CA PRO A 48 6.61 -2.67 -34.30
C PRO A 48 6.66 -1.18 -33.95
N GLN A 49 6.00 -0.31 -34.71
CA GLN A 49 5.98 1.13 -34.43
C GLN A 49 5.22 1.47 -33.15
N THR A 50 4.14 0.75 -32.83
CA THR A 50 3.41 0.92 -31.56
C THR A 50 4.20 0.48 -30.32
N MET A 51 5.23 -0.36 -30.52
CA MET A 51 6.03 -0.93 -29.43
C MET A 51 7.21 -0.05 -29.02
N THR A 52 7.59 0.92 -29.84
CA THR A 52 8.78 1.75 -29.63
C THR A 52 8.47 3.24 -29.50
N GLN A 53 7.20 3.62 -29.27
CA GLN A 53 6.83 5.02 -29.09
C GLN A 53 7.47 5.59 -27.82
N ASP A 54 7.89 6.86 -27.86
CA ASP A 54 8.44 7.55 -26.69
C ASP A 54 7.36 7.90 -25.66
N ARG A 55 6.15 8.24 -26.13
CA ARG A 55 5.00 8.64 -25.31
C ARG A 55 3.75 7.84 -25.70
N PRO A 56 3.75 6.51 -25.48
CA PRO A 56 2.60 5.66 -25.80
C PRO A 56 1.43 5.97 -24.88
N LEU A 57 0.20 5.86 -25.40
CA LEU A 57 -1.01 6.00 -24.57
C LEU A 57 -1.05 4.88 -23.52
N LEU A 58 -0.78 3.64 -23.95
CA LEU A 58 -0.55 2.50 -23.07
C LEU A 58 0.88 1.97 -23.28
N PRO A 59 1.78 2.15 -22.31
CA PRO A 59 3.13 1.59 -22.38
C PRO A 59 3.14 0.06 -22.56
N PRO A 60 3.85 -0.45 -23.58
CA PRO A 60 4.19 -1.86 -23.69
C PRO A 60 4.95 -2.38 -22.46
N PRO A 61 4.71 -3.63 -22.02
CA PRO A 61 5.35 -4.21 -20.84
C PRO A 61 6.88 -4.11 -20.82
N HIS A 62 7.53 -4.32 -21.98
CA HIS A 62 8.99 -4.25 -22.08
C HIS A 62 9.55 -2.83 -21.88
N GLN A 63 8.86 -1.79 -22.36
CA GLN A 63 9.27 -0.40 -22.14
C GLN A 63 9.12 -0.02 -20.67
N VAL A 64 8.03 -0.45 -20.01
CA VAL A 64 7.85 -0.25 -18.56
C VAL A 64 8.95 -0.97 -17.78
N GLY A 65 9.29 -2.21 -18.17
CA GLY A 65 10.38 -2.97 -17.55
C GLY A 65 11.73 -2.29 -17.72
N ALA A 66 12.02 -1.73 -18.91
CA ALA A 66 13.24 -0.99 -19.17
C ALA A 66 13.33 0.31 -18.35
N GLU A 67 12.26 1.10 -18.30
CA GLU A 67 12.18 2.33 -17.50
C GLU A 67 12.30 2.03 -16.00
N LEU A 68 11.63 0.98 -15.52
CA LEU A 68 11.75 0.51 -14.14
C LEU A 68 13.19 0.11 -13.81
N TRP A 69 13.84 -0.65 -14.69
CA TRP A 69 15.23 -1.07 -14.52
C TRP A 69 16.18 0.14 -14.49
N GLN A 70 16.01 1.07 -15.42
CA GLN A 70 16.81 2.29 -15.49
C GLN A 70 16.59 3.18 -14.26
N GLY A 71 15.35 3.33 -13.81
CA GLY A 71 15.02 4.12 -12.62
C GLY A 71 15.51 3.51 -11.32
N LEU A 72 15.56 2.17 -11.22
CA LEU A 72 16.05 1.47 -10.03
C LEU A 72 17.57 1.32 -9.98
N PHE A 73 18.22 0.96 -11.10
CA PHE A 73 19.64 0.59 -11.13
C PHE A 73 20.50 1.49 -12.03
N GLY A 74 19.90 2.17 -13.01
CA GLY A 74 20.63 2.98 -13.99
C GLY A 74 21.00 4.38 -13.52
N GLN A 75 20.65 4.75 -12.28
CA GLN A 75 20.88 6.09 -11.75
C GLN A 75 21.42 6.03 -10.32
N ALA A 76 22.17 7.08 -9.93
CA ALA A 76 22.60 7.23 -8.54
C ALA A 76 21.40 7.28 -7.59
N VAL A 77 21.48 6.58 -6.45
CA VAL A 77 20.40 6.47 -5.45
C VAL A 77 19.97 7.83 -4.89
N THR A 78 20.86 8.84 -4.93
CA THR A 78 20.58 10.21 -4.48
C THR A 78 20.06 11.12 -5.60
N SER A 79 20.02 10.65 -6.85
CA SER A 79 19.53 11.42 -7.97
C SER A 79 18.03 11.65 -7.82
N LYS A 80 17.58 12.89 -8.09
CA LYS A 80 16.15 13.19 -8.16
C LYS A 80 15.45 12.28 -9.15
N ARG A 81 16.09 11.87 -10.25
CA ARG A 81 15.47 11.00 -11.27
C ARG A 81 15.36 9.52 -10.82
N SER A 82 15.99 9.11 -9.72
CA SER A 82 16.04 7.70 -9.28
C SER A 82 14.75 7.27 -8.61
N LEU A 83 14.19 6.14 -9.03
CA LEU A 83 13.02 5.56 -8.36
C LEU A 83 13.34 5.10 -6.94
N VAL A 84 14.59 4.77 -6.63
CA VAL A 84 15.00 4.36 -5.27
C VAL A 84 14.89 5.53 -4.29
N TYR A 85 15.30 6.73 -4.70
CA TYR A 85 15.14 7.95 -3.90
C TYR A 85 13.67 8.19 -3.55
N HIS A 86 12.81 8.15 -4.56
CA HIS A 86 11.38 8.35 -4.39
C HIS A 86 10.72 7.24 -3.56
N ALA A 87 11.13 5.99 -3.77
CA ALA A 87 10.68 4.87 -2.95
C ALA A 87 11.08 5.02 -1.48
N TYR A 88 12.27 5.55 -1.19
CA TYR A 88 12.70 5.83 0.17
C TYR A 88 11.86 6.93 0.85
N VAL A 89 11.55 8.01 0.13
CA VAL A 89 10.68 9.09 0.63
C VAL A 89 9.30 8.54 0.99
N THR A 90 8.70 7.77 0.09
CA THR A 90 7.40 7.12 0.34
C THR A 90 7.48 6.08 1.45
N PHE A 91 8.56 5.30 1.53
CA PHE A 91 8.81 4.34 2.61
C PHE A 91 8.85 5.02 3.97
N LYS A 92 9.56 6.14 4.11
CA LYS A 92 9.65 6.90 5.37
C LYS A 92 8.26 7.35 5.83
N GLY A 93 7.48 7.97 4.95
CA GLY A 93 6.11 8.38 5.25
C GLY A 93 5.21 7.20 5.63
N THR A 94 5.35 6.09 4.91
CA THR A 94 4.61 4.84 5.17
C THR A 94 4.94 4.28 6.54
N MET A 95 6.22 4.20 6.92
CA MET A 95 6.62 3.65 8.22
C MET A 95 6.20 4.54 9.38
N MET A 96 6.27 5.86 9.23
CA MET A 96 5.76 6.80 10.23
C MET A 96 4.24 6.63 10.44
N GLY A 97 3.48 6.63 9.34
CA GLY A 97 2.04 6.45 9.40
C GLY A 97 1.63 5.06 9.92
N PHE A 98 2.30 4.02 9.45
CA PHE A 98 2.08 2.64 9.90
C PHE A 98 2.32 2.49 11.40
N GLY A 99 3.41 3.05 11.92
CA GLY A 99 3.69 3.07 13.35
C GLY A 99 2.61 3.77 14.16
N LEU A 100 2.21 4.98 13.73
CA LEU A 100 1.13 5.74 14.38
C LEU A 100 -0.21 4.98 14.34
N GLY A 101 -0.56 4.40 13.19
CA GLY A 101 -1.78 3.61 13.02
C GLY A 101 -1.81 2.36 13.89
N ILE A 102 -0.68 1.64 14.02
CA ILE A 102 -0.56 0.50 14.93
C ILE A 102 -0.79 0.96 16.37
N VAL A 103 -0.08 1.99 16.83
CA VAL A 103 -0.14 2.46 18.21
C VAL A 103 -1.57 2.90 18.54
N ALA A 104 -2.17 3.74 17.69
CA ALA A 104 -3.54 4.21 17.89
C ALA A 104 -4.55 3.04 17.86
N GLY A 105 -4.41 2.11 16.91
CA GLY A 105 -5.32 0.98 16.74
C GLY A 105 -5.27 0.00 17.91
N VAL A 106 -4.07 -0.34 18.38
CA VAL A 106 -3.87 -1.23 19.53
C VAL A 106 -4.37 -0.60 20.81
N LEU A 107 -4.01 0.67 21.10
CA LEU A 107 -4.44 1.35 22.31
C LEU A 107 -5.97 1.48 22.38
N LEU A 108 -6.60 1.86 21.25
CA LEU A 108 -8.05 1.96 21.22
C LEU A 108 -8.73 0.58 21.31
N ALA A 109 -8.16 -0.46 20.69
CA ALA A 109 -8.67 -1.82 20.85
C ALA A 109 -8.62 -2.29 22.30
N MET A 110 -7.51 -2.03 23.01
CA MET A 110 -7.39 -2.32 24.44
C MET A 110 -8.45 -1.60 25.25
N ALA A 111 -8.70 -0.32 24.95
CA ALA A 111 -9.73 0.48 25.63
C ALA A 111 -11.14 -0.06 25.36
N ILE A 112 -11.47 -0.42 24.12
CA ILE A 112 -12.76 -1.01 23.73
C ILE A 112 -13.01 -2.38 24.37
N VAL A 113 -11.95 -3.19 24.53
CA VAL A 113 -12.06 -4.50 25.18
C VAL A 113 -12.15 -4.35 26.70
N ARG A 114 -11.57 -3.31 27.28
CA ARG A 114 -11.62 -3.01 28.70
C ARG A 114 -12.95 -2.41 29.14
N PHE A 115 -13.51 -1.49 28.35
CA PHE A 115 -14.69 -0.70 28.69
C PHE A 115 -15.86 -1.01 27.74
N ARG A 116 -16.91 -1.67 28.25
CA ARG A 116 -18.12 -2.00 27.48
C ARG A 116 -18.79 -0.76 26.86
N VAL A 117 -18.71 0.39 27.53
CA VAL A 117 -19.24 1.66 27.01
C VAL A 117 -18.57 2.04 25.69
N MET A 118 -17.25 1.86 25.57
CA MET A 118 -16.51 2.20 24.35
C MET A 118 -16.84 1.26 23.19
N ASP A 119 -17.20 0.01 23.46
CA ASP A 119 -17.68 -0.93 22.45
C ASP A 119 -18.98 -0.43 21.81
N MET A 120 -19.89 0.12 22.61
CA MET A 120 -21.19 0.60 22.13
C MET A 120 -21.09 1.99 21.49
N SER A 121 -20.20 2.86 21.98
CA SER A 121 -20.10 4.23 21.50
C SER A 121 -19.05 4.44 20.41
N VAL A 122 -17.83 3.91 20.56
CA VAL A 122 -16.69 4.23 19.69
C VAL A 122 -16.61 3.34 18.45
N MET A 123 -16.92 2.05 18.57
CA MET A 123 -16.86 1.13 17.42
C MET A 123 -17.72 1.57 16.22
N PRO A 124 -18.98 2.04 16.39
CA PRO A 124 -19.76 2.55 15.28
C PRO A 124 -19.09 3.73 14.55
N TRP A 125 -18.53 4.68 15.30
CA TRP A 125 -17.80 5.82 14.72
C TRP A 125 -16.52 5.39 14.01
N ALA A 126 -15.79 4.41 14.55
CA ALA A 126 -14.61 3.87 13.89
C ALA A 126 -14.97 3.23 12.54
N ILE A 127 -16.09 2.51 12.46
CA ILE A 127 -16.58 1.91 11.21
C ILE A 127 -17.04 3.00 10.23
N ILE A 128 -17.86 3.95 10.70
CA ILE A 128 -18.33 5.08 9.88
C ILE A 128 -17.14 5.89 9.35
N SER A 129 -16.07 6.05 10.12
CA SER A 129 -14.89 6.78 9.66
C SER A 129 -14.37 6.24 8.33
N GLN A 130 -14.47 4.93 8.05
CA GLN A 130 -13.96 4.31 6.82
C GLN A 130 -14.80 4.60 5.58
N THR A 131 -15.98 5.18 5.72
CA THR A 131 -16.81 5.58 4.57
C THR A 131 -16.34 6.90 3.96
N VAL A 132 -15.47 7.64 4.67
CA VAL A 132 -14.97 8.92 4.19
C VAL A 132 -13.92 8.69 3.09
N PRO A 133 -14.11 9.25 1.88
CA PRO A 133 -13.15 9.06 0.79
C PRO A 133 -11.80 9.67 1.12
N ILE A 134 -10.75 8.84 1.09
CA ILE A 134 -9.39 9.29 1.45
C ILE A 134 -8.89 10.41 0.54
N VAL A 135 -9.27 10.39 -0.74
CA VAL A 135 -8.89 11.40 -1.74
C VAL A 135 -9.46 12.78 -1.36
N ALA A 136 -10.61 12.82 -0.68
CA ALA A 136 -11.20 14.06 -0.17
C ALA A 136 -10.56 14.49 1.16
N LEU A 137 -10.20 13.55 2.03
CA LEU A 137 -9.56 13.83 3.32
C LEU A 137 -8.13 14.35 3.20
N ALA A 138 -7.34 13.82 2.26
CA ALA A 138 -5.93 14.16 2.10
C ALA A 138 -5.66 15.66 1.95
N PRO A 139 -6.32 16.42 1.05
CA PRO A 139 -6.13 17.86 0.95
C PRO A 139 -6.60 18.60 2.22
N MET A 140 -7.66 18.14 2.89
CA MET A 140 -8.15 18.78 4.12
C MET A 140 -7.17 18.64 5.29
N ILE A 141 -6.57 17.46 5.45
CA ILE A 141 -5.55 17.22 6.49
C ILE A 141 -4.33 18.10 6.25
N LEU A 142 -3.93 18.25 4.99
CA LEU A 142 -2.83 19.13 4.61
C LEU A 142 -3.12 20.60 4.94
N THR A 143 -4.28 21.13 4.53
CA THR A 143 -4.62 22.54 4.78
C THR A 143 -4.75 22.82 6.27
N LEU A 144 -5.39 21.93 7.03
CA LEU A 144 -5.49 22.05 8.49
C LEU A 144 -4.10 22.06 9.15
N SER A 145 -3.22 21.14 8.74
CA SER A 145 -1.85 21.08 9.29
C SER A 145 -1.08 22.36 9.00
N SER A 146 -1.22 22.92 7.79
CA SER A 146 -0.58 24.19 7.43
C SER A 146 -1.08 25.37 8.26
N GLN A 147 -2.38 25.42 8.58
CA GLN A 147 -2.98 26.46 9.43
C GLN A 147 -2.51 26.37 10.89
N LEU A 148 -2.19 25.16 11.35
CA LEU A 148 -1.66 24.91 12.69
C LEU A 148 -0.15 25.18 12.81
N GLY A 149 0.50 25.71 11.76
CA GLY A 149 1.94 25.97 11.75
C GLY A 149 2.79 24.70 11.71
N LEU A 150 2.21 23.56 11.32
CA LEU A 150 2.95 22.32 11.12
C LEU A 150 3.59 22.36 9.72
N GLU A 151 4.73 23.05 9.61
CA GLU A 151 5.43 23.29 8.34
C GLU A 151 6.02 22.01 7.70
N GLY A 152 6.09 20.91 8.45
CA GLY A 152 6.64 19.64 7.99
C GLY A 152 5.69 18.88 7.07
N ARG A 153 6.03 18.76 5.77
CA ARG A 153 5.28 17.96 4.78
C ARG A 153 5.18 16.46 5.10
N ASP A 154 6.01 15.96 6.02
CA ASP A 154 6.04 14.55 6.40
C ASP A 154 4.91 14.16 7.36
N LEU A 155 4.50 15.07 8.25
CA LEU A 155 3.50 14.76 9.27
C LEU A 155 2.08 14.58 8.69
N PRO A 156 1.58 15.45 7.79
CA PRO A 156 0.27 15.23 7.14
C PRO A 156 0.22 13.90 6.38
N LYS A 157 1.30 13.55 5.65
CA LYS A 157 1.42 12.26 4.96
C LYS A 157 1.31 11.09 5.93
N ALA A 158 2.03 11.17 7.05
CA ALA A 158 1.99 10.15 8.10
C ALA A 158 0.60 10.04 8.73
N ILE A 159 -0.13 11.15 8.96
CA ILE A 159 -1.50 11.12 9.49
C ILE A 159 -2.46 10.41 8.53
N ILE A 160 -2.38 10.73 7.23
CA ILE A 160 -3.19 10.09 6.19
C ILE A 160 -2.89 8.58 6.14
N ALA A 161 -1.61 8.21 6.14
CA ALA A 161 -1.16 6.82 6.18
C ALA A 161 -1.54 6.09 7.48
N ALA A 162 -1.54 6.79 8.62
CA ALA A 162 -2.00 6.26 9.90
C ALA A 162 -3.50 5.98 9.88
N TYR A 163 -4.30 6.88 9.31
CA TYR A 163 -5.75 6.73 9.23
C TYR A 163 -6.18 5.46 8.48
N LEU A 164 -5.54 5.10 7.35
CA LEU A 164 -5.87 3.86 6.63
C LEU A 164 -5.32 2.60 7.29
N SER A 165 -4.19 2.69 7.98
CA SER A 165 -3.58 1.54 8.65
C SER A 165 -4.17 1.25 10.03
N PHE A 166 -4.73 2.27 10.68
CA PHE A 166 -5.36 2.21 11.99
C PHE A 166 -6.53 1.22 12.05
N PHE A 167 -7.47 1.30 11.10
CA PHE A 167 -8.73 0.57 11.21
C PHE A 167 -8.57 -0.96 11.10
N PRO A 168 -7.81 -1.51 10.12
CA PRO A 168 -7.54 -2.94 10.09
C PRO A 168 -6.91 -3.47 11.39
N VAL A 169 -5.98 -2.69 11.99
CA VAL A 169 -5.35 -3.04 13.26
C VAL A 169 -6.36 -3.01 14.40
N LEU A 170 -7.14 -1.93 14.52
CA LEU A 170 -8.17 -1.76 15.55
C LEU A 170 -9.13 -2.95 15.59
N VAL A 171 -9.80 -3.22 14.45
CA VAL A 171 -10.86 -4.23 14.39
C VAL A 171 -10.30 -5.63 14.65
N SER A 172 -9.13 -5.93 14.08
CA SER A 172 -8.49 -7.23 14.27
C SER A 172 -7.99 -7.43 15.70
N MET A 173 -7.49 -6.37 16.34
CA MET A 173 -7.08 -6.43 17.75
C MET A 173 -8.27 -6.58 18.69
N VAL A 174 -9.38 -5.87 18.47
CA VAL A 174 -10.62 -6.08 19.24
C VAL A 174 -11.08 -7.54 19.11
N LYS A 175 -11.09 -8.08 17.89
CA LYS A 175 -11.45 -9.48 17.65
C LYS A 175 -10.47 -10.45 18.31
N GLY A 176 -9.16 -10.22 18.18
CA GLY A 176 -8.12 -11.08 18.74
C GLY A 176 -8.13 -11.11 20.26
N LEU A 177 -8.28 -9.96 20.91
CA LEU A 177 -8.34 -9.85 22.37
C LEU A 177 -9.61 -10.48 22.97
N ARG A 178 -10.66 -10.65 22.16
CA ARG A 178 -11.91 -11.35 22.51
C ARG A 178 -11.96 -12.81 22.05
N SER A 179 -10.90 -13.30 21.39
CA SER A 179 -10.86 -14.66 20.85
C SER A 179 -10.77 -15.80 21.88
N PRO A 180 -10.24 -15.61 23.11
CA PRO A 180 -10.25 -16.69 24.10
C PRO A 180 -11.65 -17.17 24.43
N ASP A 181 -11.81 -18.49 24.55
CA ASP A 181 -13.11 -19.09 24.88
C ASP A 181 -13.47 -18.90 26.36
N GLN A 182 -14.74 -19.16 26.67
CA GLN A 182 -15.25 -19.03 28.04
C GLN A 182 -14.57 -19.99 29.02
N MET A 183 -14.21 -21.20 28.57
CA MET A 183 -13.59 -22.23 29.41
C MET A 183 -12.16 -21.84 29.83
N GLN A 184 -11.38 -21.24 28.94
CA GLN A 184 -10.05 -20.67 29.20
C GLN A 184 -10.12 -19.52 30.20
N LEU A 185 -11.14 -18.66 30.07
CA LEU A 185 -11.38 -17.57 31.01
C LEU A 185 -11.79 -18.11 32.39
N ASP A 186 -12.67 -19.11 32.44
CA ASP A 186 -13.12 -19.69 33.70
C ASP A 186 -11.99 -20.47 34.40
N LEU A 187 -11.12 -21.16 33.66
CA LEU A 187 -9.92 -21.79 34.21
C LEU A 187 -9.00 -20.78 34.92
N LEU A 188 -8.77 -19.61 34.30
CA LEU A 188 -7.98 -18.55 34.93
C LEU A 188 -8.65 -17.97 36.17
N LYS A 189 -9.98 -17.87 36.19
CA LYS A 189 -10.72 -17.47 37.40
C LYS A 189 -10.57 -18.50 38.51
N THR A 190 -10.58 -19.80 38.21
CA THR A 190 -10.33 -20.86 39.20
C THR A 190 -8.93 -20.75 39.81
N TYR A 191 -7.93 -20.31 39.03
CA TYR A 191 -6.58 -20.00 39.53
C TYR A 191 -6.47 -18.65 40.26
N GLY A 192 -7.56 -17.91 40.46
CA GLY A 192 -7.55 -16.60 41.10
C GLY A 192 -6.85 -15.51 40.27
N ALA A 193 -6.70 -15.70 38.95
CA ALA A 193 -6.01 -14.75 38.10
C ALA A 193 -6.86 -13.47 37.92
N GLY A 194 -6.29 -12.33 38.32
CA GLY A 194 -6.91 -11.02 38.09
C GLY A 194 -7.01 -10.64 36.61
N GLU A 195 -7.68 -9.53 36.31
CA GLU A 195 -7.91 -9.07 34.93
C GLU A 195 -6.59 -8.78 34.18
N THR A 196 -5.59 -8.22 34.86
CA THR A 196 -4.27 -7.97 34.26
C THR A 196 -3.55 -9.26 33.90
N ALA A 197 -3.63 -10.29 34.76
CA ALA A 197 -3.06 -11.60 34.48
C ALA A 197 -3.79 -12.28 33.32
N THR A 198 -5.12 -12.19 33.29
CA THR A 198 -5.95 -12.69 32.18
C THR A 198 -5.62 -11.97 30.87
N PHE A 199 -5.42 -10.66 30.91
CA PHE A 199 -5.02 -9.89 29.74
C PHE A 199 -3.64 -10.31 29.22
N LEU A 200 -2.62 -10.28 30.08
CA LEU A 200 -1.23 -10.52 29.68
C LEU A 200 -0.95 -11.99 29.32
N LYS A 201 -1.58 -12.95 30.02
CA LYS A 201 -1.28 -14.39 29.86
C LYS A 201 -2.22 -15.11 28.89
N LEU A 202 -3.41 -14.58 28.61
CA LEU A 202 -4.38 -15.25 27.73
C LEU A 202 -4.79 -14.36 26.55
N ARG A 203 -5.37 -13.18 26.79
CA ARG A 203 -5.91 -12.34 25.69
C ARG A 203 -4.83 -11.81 24.76
N LEU A 204 -3.74 -11.30 25.31
CA LEU A 204 -2.66 -10.72 24.51
C LEU A 204 -1.99 -11.80 23.62
N PRO A 205 -1.53 -12.96 24.15
CA PRO A 205 -0.99 -14.03 23.31
C PRO A 205 -1.99 -14.56 22.27
N ALA A 206 -3.26 -14.76 22.65
CA ALA A 206 -4.30 -15.22 21.73
C ALA A 206 -4.59 -14.24 20.59
N SER A 207 -4.36 -12.94 20.81
CA SER A 207 -4.58 -11.90 19.78
C SER A 207 -3.45 -11.80 18.75
N MET A 208 -2.27 -12.37 19.00
CA MET A 208 -1.10 -12.23 18.12
C MET A 208 -1.33 -12.67 16.67
N PRO A 209 -2.00 -13.80 16.36
CA PRO A 209 -2.31 -14.17 14.98
C PRO A 209 -3.17 -13.11 14.26
N TYR A 210 -4.12 -12.50 14.97
CA TYR A 210 -4.97 -11.44 14.45
C TYR A 210 -4.17 -10.15 14.21
N PHE A 211 -3.29 -9.81 15.17
CA PHE A 211 -2.38 -8.67 15.05
C PHE A 211 -1.53 -8.78 13.79
N PHE A 212 -0.77 -9.86 13.61
CA PHE A 212 0.10 -10.01 12.44
C PHE A 212 -0.66 -10.13 11.12
N ALA A 213 -1.83 -10.78 11.11
CA ALA A 213 -2.69 -10.79 9.93
C ALA A 213 -3.10 -9.37 9.52
N SER A 214 -3.50 -8.55 10.50
CA SER A 214 -3.86 -7.15 10.26
C SER A 214 -2.69 -6.26 9.87
N LEU A 215 -1.48 -6.51 10.39
CA LEU A 215 -0.30 -5.74 10.03
C LEU A 215 0.01 -5.81 8.53
N LYS A 216 -0.23 -6.96 7.89
CA LYS A 216 -0.04 -7.12 6.43
C LYS A 216 -1.00 -6.25 5.62
N VAL A 217 -2.25 -6.16 6.07
CA VAL A 217 -3.26 -5.29 5.44
C VAL A 217 -2.95 -3.83 5.74
N ALA A 218 -2.62 -3.52 6.99
CA ALA A 218 -2.36 -2.17 7.46
C ALA A 218 -1.11 -1.55 6.83
N VAL A 219 -0.03 -2.31 6.59
CA VAL A 219 1.17 -1.78 5.93
C VAL A 219 0.90 -1.43 4.47
N ALA A 220 0.11 -2.25 3.77
CA ALA A 220 -0.32 -1.97 2.40
C ALA A 220 -1.23 -0.73 2.36
N ALA A 221 -2.19 -0.64 3.28
CA ALA A 221 -3.08 0.51 3.42
C ALA A 221 -2.32 1.80 3.77
N SER A 222 -1.28 1.70 4.61
CA SER A 222 -0.40 2.81 4.96
C SER A 222 0.39 3.34 3.75
N LEU A 223 0.88 2.44 2.90
CA LEU A 223 1.58 2.80 1.68
C LEU A 223 0.64 3.55 0.72
N VAL A 224 -0.57 3.03 0.51
CA VAL A 224 -1.61 3.70 -0.28
C VAL A 224 -1.91 5.08 0.28
N GLY A 225 -2.06 5.21 1.60
CA GLY A 225 -2.26 6.48 2.26
C GLY A 225 -1.14 7.48 2.07
N THR A 226 0.11 7.00 2.09
CA THR A 226 1.27 7.86 1.84
C THR A 226 1.28 8.35 0.39
N ILE A 227 1.04 7.45 -0.57
CA ILE A 227 0.95 7.81 -1.99
C ILE A 227 -0.16 8.84 -2.22
N VAL A 228 -1.35 8.63 -1.65
CA VAL A 228 -2.46 9.60 -1.73
C VAL A 228 -2.09 10.90 -1.04
N GLY A 229 -1.40 10.87 0.10
CA GLY A 229 -0.93 12.06 0.81
C GLY A 229 0.16 12.84 0.06
N GLU A 230 0.90 12.20 -0.85
CA GLU A 230 1.89 12.88 -1.68
C GLU A 230 1.25 13.78 -2.75
N LEU A 231 0.06 13.41 -3.29
CA LEU A 231 -0.56 14.13 -4.41
C LEU A 231 -0.95 15.59 -4.07
N PRO A 232 -1.65 15.89 -2.95
CA PRO A 232 -2.08 17.26 -2.65
C PRO A 232 -0.94 18.15 -2.13
N THR A 233 0.15 17.55 -1.63
CA THR A 233 1.24 18.30 -0.98
C THR A 233 2.10 19.13 -1.94
N GLY A 234 1.85 19.05 -3.25
CA GLY A 234 2.76 19.57 -4.26
C GLY A 234 4.16 18.95 -4.13
N ALA A 235 4.26 17.76 -3.51
CA ALA A 235 5.53 17.11 -3.28
C ALA A 235 6.18 16.82 -4.64
N ILE A 236 7.43 17.25 -4.75
CA ILE A 236 8.29 16.94 -5.91
C ILE A 236 8.89 15.53 -5.74
N GLU A 237 8.72 14.91 -4.56
CA GLU A 237 9.42 13.71 -4.10
C GLU A 237 8.43 12.67 -3.56
N GLY A 238 8.78 11.39 -3.72
CA GLY A 238 7.88 10.25 -3.50
C GLY A 238 7.39 9.58 -4.79
N LEU A 239 6.93 8.34 -4.68
CA LEU A 239 6.42 7.55 -5.80
C LEU A 239 5.07 8.09 -6.31
N GLY A 240 4.20 8.57 -5.42
CA GLY A 240 2.95 9.22 -5.80
C GLY A 240 3.19 10.52 -6.56
N ALA A 241 4.17 11.32 -6.13
CA ALA A 241 4.63 12.49 -6.85
C ALA A 241 5.15 12.15 -8.26
N ARG A 242 5.91 11.05 -8.40
CA ARG A 242 6.42 10.58 -9.70
C ARG A 242 5.30 10.16 -10.65
N MET A 243 4.29 9.47 -10.13
CA MET A 243 3.09 9.11 -10.91
C MET A 243 2.35 10.36 -11.37
N LEU A 244 2.19 11.35 -10.48
CA LEU A 244 1.50 12.61 -10.79
C LEU A 244 2.25 13.42 -11.86
N ILE A 245 3.57 13.55 -11.74
CA ILE A 245 4.43 14.21 -12.73
C ILE A 245 4.33 13.49 -14.08
N GLY A 246 4.45 12.16 -14.10
CA GLY A 246 4.31 11.37 -15.32
C GLY A 246 2.96 11.60 -16.01
N SER A 247 1.88 11.67 -15.23
CA SER A 247 0.54 11.98 -15.76
C SER A 247 0.41 13.42 -16.28
N GLN A 248 0.95 14.42 -15.57
CA GLN A 248 0.78 15.83 -15.93
C GLN A 248 1.61 16.24 -17.14
N PHE A 249 2.80 15.67 -17.31
CA PHE A 249 3.72 16.00 -18.41
C PHE A 249 3.63 15.06 -19.61
N GLY A 250 2.69 14.10 -19.58
CA GLY A 250 2.53 13.14 -20.68
C GLY A 250 3.74 12.23 -20.83
N GLU A 251 4.27 11.72 -19.71
CA GLU A 251 5.38 10.76 -19.63
C GLU A 251 4.88 9.44 -18.98
N PRO A 252 4.12 8.61 -19.73
CA PRO A 252 3.46 7.44 -19.16
C PRO A 252 4.45 6.38 -18.68
N LEU A 253 5.63 6.26 -19.30
CA LEU A 253 6.67 5.33 -18.87
C LEU A 253 7.09 5.55 -17.42
N ILE A 254 7.35 6.81 -17.03
CA ILE A 254 7.71 7.18 -15.65
C ILE A 254 6.55 6.88 -14.69
N MET A 255 5.31 7.18 -15.10
CA MET A 255 4.12 6.92 -14.29
C MET A 255 3.95 5.43 -13.98
N TRP A 256 4.05 4.58 -15.00
CA TRP A 256 3.93 3.13 -14.86
C TRP A 256 5.12 2.53 -14.11
N ALA A 257 6.34 3.00 -14.36
CA ALA A 257 7.52 2.57 -13.61
C ALA A 257 7.40 2.90 -12.11
N ALA A 258 6.92 4.10 -11.77
CA ALA A 258 6.66 4.48 -10.38
C ALA A 258 5.55 3.64 -9.73
N LEU A 259 4.49 3.31 -10.47
CA LEU A 259 3.43 2.40 -10.02
C LEU A 259 3.98 1.00 -9.69
N PHE A 260 4.79 0.42 -10.58
CA PHE A 260 5.41 -0.88 -10.31
C PHE A 260 6.43 -0.83 -9.16
N ALA A 261 7.21 0.25 -9.06
CA ALA A 261 8.10 0.46 -7.92
C ALA A 261 7.32 0.52 -6.58
N ALA A 262 6.15 1.17 -6.57
CA ALA A 262 5.26 1.18 -5.41
C ALA A 262 4.72 -0.21 -5.09
N ALA A 263 4.31 -0.98 -6.10
CA ALA A 263 3.86 -2.36 -5.92
C ALA A 263 4.97 -3.28 -5.36
N ILE A 264 6.20 -3.14 -5.85
CA ILE A 264 7.38 -3.86 -5.33
C ILE A 264 7.62 -3.48 -3.87
N LEU A 265 7.61 -2.18 -3.54
CA LEU A 265 7.76 -1.71 -2.16
C LEU A 265 6.67 -2.28 -1.25
N ALA A 266 5.41 -2.31 -1.68
CA ALA A 266 4.30 -2.92 -0.95
C ALA A 266 4.57 -4.41 -0.67
N GLY A 267 4.96 -5.15 -1.71
CA GLY A 267 5.29 -6.57 -1.60
C GLY A 267 6.43 -6.83 -0.62
N LEU A 268 7.50 -6.05 -0.69
CA LEU A 268 8.63 -6.13 0.23
C LEU A 268 8.21 -5.87 1.68
N LEU A 269 7.41 -4.82 1.92
CA LEU A 269 6.90 -4.50 3.25
C LEU A 269 6.03 -5.64 3.82
N ILE A 270 5.14 -6.22 3.02
CA ILE A 270 4.32 -7.37 3.44
C ILE A 270 5.19 -8.59 3.74
N LEU A 271 6.22 -8.86 2.94
CA LEU A 271 7.17 -9.94 3.18
C LEU A 271 7.94 -9.74 4.48
N VAL A 272 8.38 -8.51 4.77
CA VAL A 272 9.04 -8.16 6.04
C VAL A 272 8.09 -8.42 7.21
N VAL A 273 6.84 -7.97 7.15
CA VAL A 273 5.83 -8.26 8.19
C VAL A 273 5.63 -9.77 8.35
N GLY A 274 5.57 -10.53 7.24
CA GLY A 274 5.45 -11.99 7.28
C GLY A 274 6.70 -12.71 7.84
N PHE A 275 7.89 -12.13 7.69
CA PHE A 275 9.10 -12.63 8.34
C PHE A 275 9.06 -12.36 9.85
N VAL A 276 8.69 -11.14 10.25
CA VAL A 276 8.55 -10.76 11.66
C VAL A 276 7.50 -11.62 12.35
N GLU A 277 6.36 -11.89 11.70
CA GLU A 277 5.33 -12.81 12.21
C GLU A 277 5.89 -14.21 12.49
N ARG A 278 6.61 -14.80 11.53
CA ARG A 278 7.20 -16.14 11.68
C ARG A 278 8.21 -16.18 12.81
N ALA A 279 9.05 -15.16 12.92
CA ALA A 279 10.04 -15.04 14.01
C ALA A 279 9.35 -14.90 15.38
N ALA A 280 8.30 -14.09 15.48
CA ALA A 280 7.53 -13.91 16.70
C ALA A 280 6.80 -15.19 17.12
N ARG A 281 6.10 -15.87 16.19
CA ARG A 281 5.40 -17.14 16.48
C ARG A 281 6.35 -18.23 16.98
N LYS A 282 7.53 -18.34 16.36
CA LYS A 282 8.57 -19.28 16.82
C LYS A 282 8.99 -19.03 18.27
N ARG A 283 9.10 -17.76 18.69
CA ARG A 283 9.41 -17.41 20.09
C ARG A 283 8.25 -17.69 21.05
N MET A 284 7.01 -17.63 20.59
CA MET A 284 5.81 -17.87 21.40
C MET A 284 5.43 -19.36 21.50
N GLY A 285 6.13 -20.26 20.79
CA GLY A 285 5.83 -21.70 20.80
C GLY A 285 4.52 -22.09 20.11
N VAL A 286 3.95 -21.20 19.28
CA VAL A 286 2.72 -21.47 18.53
C VAL A 286 3.08 -22.17 17.21
N PRO A 287 2.49 -23.34 16.88
CA PRO A 287 2.79 -24.06 15.64
C PRO A 287 2.37 -23.27 14.38
N LEU A 288 3.06 -23.55 13.26
CA LEU A 288 2.89 -22.92 11.94
C LEU A 288 1.59 -23.34 11.24
#